data_AF-A0A1V6A5W8-F1
#
_entry.id   AF-A0A1V6A5W8-F1
#
_cell.length_a   1.000
_cell.length_b   1.000
_cell.length_c   1.000
_cell.angle_alpha   90.00
_cell.angle_beta   90.00
_cell.angle_gamma   90.00
#
_symmetry.space_group_name_H-M   'P 1'
#
loop_
_entity.id
_entity.type
_entity.pdbx_description
1 polymer ?
#
loop_
_entity_poly.entity_id
_entity_poly.type
_entity_poly.pdbx_seq_one_letter_code
_entity_poly.pdbx_strand_id
1 'polypeptide(L)'
;MAIGLAYCFGIRIPLNFNSPYKSLNVIDFWRRWHMSLSRFLRDYLYIPLGGNRKGEARRFTNLMITMLLGGLWHGAAWTFVLWGGLHGVFLVINHGWVKIKRRLGLQATAGWFGRLIAGTLTFLSVTVAWVFFRADSASSARRVLGSMAGLNGFALPEKYLEKFGPLTAQLKLWGVDFQAMHYFEGSNEVIYIALALMIVWLAPNVQQMMDLCAPYLNILGKEKKLPSPPAWLTWRPSLRWAIVLILCMLASVLSLSRASEFLYFQF
;
A
#
# COMPACT_ATOMS: atom_id res chain seq x y z
N MET A 1 -11.73 6.58 10.86
CA MET A 1 -12.19 7.86 11.43
C MET A 1 -13.28 8.51 10.60
N ALA A 2 -13.00 9.06 9.40
CA ALA A 2 -14.00 9.81 8.60
C ALA A 2 -15.35 9.08 8.38
N ILE A 3 -15.33 7.79 8.04
CA ILE A 3 -16.56 6.98 7.89
C ILE A 3 -17.36 6.93 9.20
N GLY A 4 -16.68 6.69 10.33
CA GLY A 4 -17.33 6.60 11.64
C GLY A 4 -17.97 7.91 12.05
N LEU A 5 -17.24 9.03 11.87
CA LEU A 5 -17.78 10.37 12.16
C LEU A 5 -18.97 10.71 11.28
N ALA A 6 -18.88 10.49 9.96
CA ALA A 6 -20.00 10.72 9.06
C ALA A 6 -21.24 9.91 9.48
N TYR A 7 -21.03 8.65 9.88
CA TYR A 7 -22.11 7.77 10.32
C TYR A 7 -22.79 8.25 11.61
N CYS A 8 -22.07 8.88 12.54
CA CYS A 8 -22.66 9.52 13.72
C CYS A 8 -23.63 10.66 13.34
N PHE A 9 -23.42 11.32 12.21
CA PHE A 9 -24.33 12.34 11.66
C PHE A 9 -25.40 11.74 10.71
N GLY A 10 -25.52 10.42 10.63
CA GLY A 10 -26.45 9.75 9.71
C GLY A 10 -26.01 9.78 8.24
N ILE A 11 -24.77 10.20 7.96
CA ILE A 11 -24.23 10.33 6.60
C ILE A 11 -23.36 9.11 6.29
N ARG A 12 -23.64 8.44 5.18
CA ARG A 12 -22.78 7.37 4.66
C ARG A 12 -21.89 7.92 3.56
N ILE A 13 -20.58 7.78 3.71
CA ILE A 13 -19.61 8.20 2.69
C ILE A 13 -18.96 6.99 2.00
N PRO A 14 -18.41 7.17 0.78
CA PRO A 14 -17.75 6.10 0.06
C PRO A 14 -16.48 5.63 0.75
N LEU A 15 -16.13 4.36 0.54
CA LEU A 15 -14.84 3.83 0.96
C LEU A 15 -13.68 4.48 0.20
N ASN A 16 -12.55 4.61 0.91
CA ASN A 16 -11.29 5.06 0.34
C ASN A 16 -10.23 3.95 0.23
N PHE A 17 -10.20 2.97 1.13
CA PHE A 17 -9.22 1.87 1.08
C PHE A 17 -9.86 0.50 1.25
N ASN A 18 -9.41 -0.51 0.48
CA ASN A 18 -9.88 -1.89 0.53
C ASN A 18 -8.72 -2.91 0.38
N SER A 19 -7.94 -3.08 1.45
CA SER A 19 -6.75 -3.96 1.50
C SER A 19 -5.83 -3.84 0.27
N PRO A 20 -5.32 -2.64 -0.04
CA PRO A 20 -4.59 -2.36 -1.28
C PRO A 20 -3.33 -3.22 -1.46
N TYR A 21 -2.62 -3.56 -0.39
CA TYR A 21 -1.43 -4.42 -0.46
C TYR A 21 -1.73 -5.92 -0.69
N LYS A 22 -3.01 -6.32 -0.67
CA LYS A 22 -3.44 -7.67 -1.11
C LYS A 22 -3.67 -7.76 -2.62
N SER A 23 -3.37 -6.69 -3.38
CA SER A 23 -3.58 -6.64 -4.83
C SER A 23 -2.58 -7.50 -5.58
N LEU A 24 -3.05 -8.18 -6.63
CA LEU A 24 -2.19 -9.04 -7.47
C LEU A 24 -1.64 -8.32 -8.72
N ASN A 25 -2.03 -7.07 -8.93
CA ASN A 25 -1.54 -6.22 -10.00
C ASN A 25 -1.83 -4.75 -9.68
N VAL A 26 -1.16 -3.84 -10.40
CA VAL A 26 -1.25 -2.40 -10.14
C VAL A 26 -2.62 -1.81 -10.52
N ILE A 27 -3.36 -2.42 -11.46
CA ILE A 27 -4.75 -1.99 -11.75
C ILE A 27 -5.65 -2.29 -10.54
N ASP A 28 -5.54 -3.49 -9.94
CA ASP A 28 -6.28 -3.86 -8.74
C ASP A 28 -5.87 -3.01 -7.53
N PHE A 29 -4.58 -2.66 -7.42
CA PHE A 29 -4.09 -1.73 -6.40
C PHE A 29 -4.81 -0.38 -6.46
N TRP A 30 -4.89 0.26 -7.62
CA TRP A 30 -5.61 1.55 -7.78
C TRP A 30 -7.13 1.44 -7.62
N ARG A 31 -7.71 0.23 -7.72
CA ARG A 31 -9.11 -0.02 -7.38
C ARG A 31 -9.35 -0.17 -5.88
N ARG A 32 -8.29 -0.27 -5.08
CA ARG A 32 -8.32 -0.52 -3.64
C ARG A 32 -7.62 0.56 -2.82
N TRP A 33 -6.73 1.34 -3.43
CA TRP A 33 -6.01 2.46 -2.82
C TRP A 33 -6.66 3.78 -3.20
N HIS A 34 -6.86 4.66 -2.22
CA HIS A 34 -7.41 5.99 -2.38
C HIS A 34 -8.55 6.07 -3.41
N MET A 35 -9.55 5.21 -3.21
CA MET A 35 -10.59 4.93 -4.19
C MET A 35 -11.44 6.17 -4.53
N SER A 36 -11.61 7.13 -3.61
CA SER A 36 -12.32 8.38 -3.91
C SER A 36 -11.55 9.26 -4.89
N LEU A 37 -10.24 9.48 -4.65
CA LEU A 37 -9.36 10.18 -5.57
C LEU A 37 -9.25 9.47 -6.91
N SER A 38 -9.11 8.14 -6.90
CA SER A 38 -9.05 7.35 -8.12
C SER A 38 -10.30 7.50 -8.99
N ARG A 39 -11.49 7.62 -8.36
CA ARG A 39 -12.74 7.96 -9.07
C ARG A 39 -12.70 9.39 -9.62
N PHE A 40 -12.28 10.35 -8.80
CA PHE A 40 -12.16 11.74 -9.24
C PHE A 40 -11.25 11.89 -10.47
N LEU A 41 -10.03 11.34 -10.40
CA LEU A 41 -9.08 11.32 -11.53
C LEU A 41 -9.66 10.62 -12.75
N ARG A 42 -10.40 9.52 -12.57
CA ARG A 42 -11.03 8.82 -13.68
C ARG A 42 -12.11 9.67 -14.34
N ASP A 43 -13.02 10.20 -13.54
CA ASP A 43 -14.28 10.79 -14.00
C ASP A 43 -14.08 12.23 -14.49
N TYR A 44 -13.17 12.98 -13.88
CA TYR A 44 -12.93 14.39 -14.20
C TYR A 44 -11.64 14.67 -14.98
N LEU A 45 -10.78 13.68 -15.17
CA LEU A 45 -9.56 13.85 -15.94
C LEU A 45 -9.41 12.81 -17.04
N TYR A 46 -9.37 11.53 -16.71
CA TYR A 46 -9.15 10.46 -17.68
C TYR A 46 -10.24 10.36 -18.76
N ILE A 47 -11.51 10.36 -18.35
CA ILE A 47 -12.66 10.29 -19.27
C ILE A 47 -12.72 11.54 -20.18
N PRO A 48 -12.63 12.77 -19.66
CA PRO A 48 -12.54 13.98 -20.48
C PRO A 48 -11.39 14.00 -21.48
N LEU A 49 -10.22 13.41 -21.16
CA LEU A 49 -9.09 13.26 -22.10
C LEU A 49 -9.36 12.26 -23.26
N GLY A 50 -10.54 11.65 -23.29
CA GLY A 50 -11.00 10.69 -24.30
C GLY A 50 -11.01 9.25 -23.82
N GLY A 51 -10.62 8.98 -22.58
CA GLY A 51 -10.59 7.66 -21.96
C GLY A 51 -9.95 6.60 -22.85
N ASN A 52 -10.72 5.55 -23.16
CA ASN A 52 -10.29 4.44 -24.04
C ASN A 52 -10.74 4.56 -25.50
N ARG A 53 -11.36 5.68 -25.91
CA ARG A 53 -12.11 5.76 -27.19
C ARG A 53 -11.23 5.87 -28.43
N LYS A 54 -10.04 6.45 -28.32
CA LYS A 54 -9.15 6.76 -29.47
C LYS A 54 -7.98 5.76 -29.63
N GLY A 55 -8.23 4.49 -29.34
CA GLY A 55 -7.23 3.44 -29.48
C GLY A 55 -6.21 3.36 -28.32
N GLU A 56 -5.26 2.44 -28.46
CA GLU A 56 -4.35 2.03 -27.39
C GLU A 56 -3.27 3.07 -27.07
N ALA A 57 -2.66 3.68 -28.09
CA ALA A 57 -1.66 4.72 -27.89
C ALA A 57 -2.26 5.88 -27.08
N ARG A 58 -3.45 6.37 -27.48
CA ARG A 58 -4.13 7.46 -26.75
C ARG A 58 -4.52 7.05 -25.34
N ARG A 59 -4.94 5.81 -25.13
CA ARG A 59 -5.21 5.27 -23.80
C ARG A 59 -3.98 5.34 -22.90
N PHE A 60 -2.81 4.90 -23.37
CA PHE A 60 -1.59 4.94 -22.57
C PHE A 60 -1.14 6.37 -22.30
N THR A 61 -1.22 7.27 -23.29
CA THR A 61 -0.98 8.70 -23.08
C THR A 61 -1.92 9.29 -22.03
N ASN A 62 -3.23 9.01 -22.12
CA ASN A 62 -4.22 9.50 -21.16
C ASN A 62 -3.97 8.98 -19.74
N LEU A 63 -3.56 7.72 -19.59
CA LEU A 63 -3.18 7.14 -18.30
C LEU A 63 -1.94 7.83 -17.71
N MET A 64 -0.89 8.05 -18.52
CA MET A 64 0.31 8.76 -18.09
C MET A 64 -0.02 10.18 -17.64
N ILE A 65 -0.77 10.93 -18.47
CA ILE A 65 -1.19 12.31 -18.14
C ILE A 65 -1.99 12.32 -16.83
N THR A 66 -2.94 11.39 -16.68
CA THR A 66 -3.80 11.31 -15.49
C THR A 66 -2.97 11.04 -14.23
N MET A 67 -1.98 10.15 -14.30
CA MET A 67 -1.14 9.82 -13.14
C MET A 67 -0.12 10.90 -12.82
N LEU A 68 0.46 11.58 -13.83
CA LEU A 68 1.34 12.72 -13.63
C LEU A 68 0.61 13.90 -12.97
N LEU A 69 -0.58 14.23 -13.46
CA LEU A 69 -1.43 15.27 -12.86
C LEU A 69 -1.94 14.86 -11.48
N GLY A 70 -2.24 13.56 -11.28
CA GLY A 70 -2.54 13.02 -9.96
C GLY A 70 -1.37 13.15 -8.98
N GLY A 71 -0.12 12.98 -9.46
CA GLY A 71 1.08 13.29 -8.69
C GLY A 71 1.15 14.77 -8.32
N LEU A 72 1.03 15.67 -9.31
CA LEU A 72 1.06 17.12 -9.07
C LEU A 72 -0.03 17.62 -8.11
N TRP A 73 -1.18 16.93 -8.03
CA TRP A 73 -2.21 17.23 -7.04
C TRP A 73 -1.74 17.03 -5.59
N HIS A 74 -0.76 16.16 -5.35
CA HIS A 74 -0.17 15.96 -4.02
C HIS A 74 0.87 17.02 -3.64
N GLY A 75 1.49 17.70 -4.61
CA GLY A 75 2.45 18.77 -4.37
C GLY A 75 3.27 19.14 -5.60
N ALA A 76 3.96 20.28 -5.55
CA ALA A 76 4.72 20.83 -6.68
C ALA A 76 6.14 20.24 -6.84
N ALA A 77 6.60 19.40 -5.90
CA ALA A 77 7.93 18.81 -5.95
C ALA A 77 8.06 17.74 -7.06
N TRP A 78 9.26 17.64 -7.66
CA TRP A 78 9.58 16.63 -8.68
C TRP A 78 9.37 15.19 -8.20
N THR A 79 9.47 14.94 -6.90
CA THR A 79 9.21 13.64 -6.27
C THR A 79 7.78 13.16 -6.54
N PHE A 80 6.78 14.04 -6.51
CA PHE A 80 5.39 13.69 -6.82
C PHE A 80 5.15 13.44 -8.31
N VAL A 81 5.84 14.18 -9.19
CA VAL A 81 5.81 13.94 -10.63
C VAL A 81 6.40 12.57 -10.95
N LEU A 82 7.55 12.22 -10.33
CA LEU A 82 8.18 10.91 -10.49
C LEU A 82 7.30 9.78 -9.94
N TRP A 83 6.67 9.98 -8.78
CA TRP A 83 5.70 9.04 -8.21
C TRP A 83 4.52 8.79 -9.16
N GLY A 84 3.90 9.86 -9.67
CA GLY A 84 2.80 9.76 -10.64
C GLY A 84 3.25 9.08 -11.93
N GLY A 85 4.41 9.47 -12.45
CA GLY A 85 5.03 8.87 -13.63
C GLY A 85 5.24 7.36 -13.48
N LEU A 86 5.79 6.92 -12.35
CA LEU A 86 6.01 5.49 -12.05
C LEU A 86 4.70 4.71 -12.04
N HIS A 87 3.67 5.21 -11.36
CA HIS A 87 2.37 4.55 -11.36
C HIS A 87 1.72 4.52 -12.75
N GLY A 88 1.92 5.57 -13.56
CA GLY A 88 1.53 5.60 -14.97
C GLY A 88 2.22 4.48 -15.77
N VAL A 89 3.55 4.37 -15.66
CA VAL A 89 4.35 3.33 -16.34
C VAL A 89 3.88 1.94 -15.90
N PHE A 90 3.68 1.71 -14.61
CA PHE A 90 3.20 0.43 -14.09
C PHE A 90 1.83 0.05 -14.67
N LEU A 91 0.91 1.00 -14.81
CA LEU A 91 -0.40 0.76 -15.41
C LEU A 91 -0.32 0.46 -16.91
N VAL A 92 0.53 1.18 -17.65
CA VAL A 92 0.79 0.91 -19.08
C VAL A 92 1.35 -0.49 -19.27
N ILE A 93 2.40 -0.85 -18.52
CA ILE A 93 3.00 -2.20 -18.55
C ILE A 93 1.95 -3.25 -18.19
N ASN A 94 1.18 -3.04 -17.13
CA ASN A 94 0.20 -4.02 -16.69
C ASN A 94 -0.94 -4.21 -17.71
N HIS A 95 -1.39 -3.15 -18.37
CA HIS A 95 -2.35 -3.26 -19.46
C HIS A 95 -1.78 -3.98 -20.69
N GLY A 96 -0.53 -3.68 -21.06
CA GLY A 96 0.19 -4.41 -22.12
C GLY A 96 0.30 -5.90 -21.80
N TRP A 97 0.69 -6.24 -20.57
CA TRP A 97 0.80 -7.62 -20.10
C TRP A 97 -0.53 -8.38 -20.16
N VAL A 98 -1.62 -7.76 -19.70
CA VAL A 98 -2.97 -8.37 -19.79
C VAL A 98 -3.36 -8.67 -21.24
N LYS A 99 -2.99 -7.79 -22.17
CA LYS A 99 -3.24 -7.98 -23.61
C LYS A 99 -2.38 -9.11 -24.19
N ILE A 100 -1.09 -9.17 -23.85
CA ILE A 100 -0.19 -10.23 -24.29
C ILE A 100 -0.70 -11.60 -23.81
N LYS A 101 -1.04 -11.73 -22.51
CA LYS A 101 -1.62 -12.97 -21.97
C LYS A 101 -2.88 -13.40 -22.71
N ARG A 102 -3.75 -12.44 -23.05
CA ARG A 102 -4.96 -12.73 -23.84
C ARG A 102 -4.62 -13.25 -25.22
N ARG A 103 -3.64 -12.66 -25.92
CA ARG A 103 -3.22 -13.09 -27.26
C ARG A 103 -2.55 -14.46 -27.27
N LEU A 104 -1.78 -14.77 -26.23
CA LEU A 104 -1.11 -16.06 -26.07
C LEU A 104 -2.02 -17.17 -25.51
N GLY A 105 -3.30 -16.91 -25.28
CA GLY A 105 -4.22 -17.88 -24.67
C GLY A 105 -3.92 -18.21 -23.20
N LEU A 106 -3.00 -17.47 -22.56
CA LEU A 106 -2.55 -17.67 -21.17
C LEU A 106 -3.55 -17.05 -20.16
N GLN A 107 -4.84 -17.37 -20.31
CA GLN A 107 -5.90 -16.89 -19.42
C GLN A 107 -6.17 -17.81 -18.22
N ALA A 108 -5.44 -18.92 -18.10
CA ALA A 108 -5.54 -19.80 -16.95
C ALA A 108 -5.35 -19.02 -15.64
N THR A 109 -6.15 -19.36 -14.63
CA THR A 109 -5.99 -18.80 -13.30
C THR A 109 -4.60 -19.15 -12.79
N ALA A 110 -3.80 -18.12 -12.47
CA ALA A 110 -2.50 -18.35 -11.86
C ALA A 110 -2.70 -19.20 -10.59
N GLY A 111 -1.97 -20.31 -10.50
CA GLY A 111 -1.90 -21.12 -9.28
C GLY A 111 -1.39 -20.29 -8.10
N TRP A 112 -1.40 -20.88 -6.90
CA TRP A 112 -1.00 -20.17 -5.66
C TRP A 112 0.37 -19.48 -5.79
N PHE A 113 1.35 -20.15 -6.43
CA PHE A 113 2.68 -19.62 -6.65
C PHE A 113 2.69 -18.42 -7.60
N GLY A 114 1.92 -18.47 -8.70
CA GLY A 114 1.79 -17.34 -9.62
C GLY A 114 1.10 -16.13 -8.98
N ARG A 115 0.13 -16.37 -8.08
CA ARG A 115 -0.49 -15.30 -7.28
C ARG A 115 0.49 -14.70 -6.28
N LEU A 116 1.31 -15.52 -5.62
CA LEU A 116 2.35 -15.05 -4.71
C LEU A 116 3.33 -14.13 -5.45
N ILE A 117 3.87 -14.57 -6.60
CA ILE A 117 4.78 -13.76 -7.42
C ILE A 117 4.11 -12.45 -7.83
N ALA A 118 2.89 -12.51 -8.36
CA ALA A 118 2.18 -11.31 -8.82
C ALA A 118 1.90 -10.32 -7.67
N GLY A 119 1.52 -10.83 -6.50
CA GLY A 119 1.34 -10.04 -5.28
C GLY A 119 2.64 -9.39 -4.82
N THR A 120 3.73 -10.17 -4.70
CA THR A 120 5.05 -9.68 -4.31
C THR A 120 5.56 -8.62 -5.28
N LEU A 121 5.46 -8.86 -6.59
CA LEU A 121 5.88 -7.90 -7.61
C LEU A 121 5.07 -6.59 -7.51
N THR A 122 3.76 -6.69 -7.30
CA THR A 122 2.89 -5.52 -7.13
C THR A 122 3.28 -4.74 -5.87
N PHE A 123 3.47 -5.44 -4.75
CA PHE A 123 3.86 -4.83 -3.49
C PHE A 123 5.21 -4.12 -3.61
N LEU A 124 6.24 -4.78 -4.15
CA LEU A 124 7.56 -4.18 -4.35
C LEU A 124 7.51 -2.97 -5.29
N SER A 125 6.76 -3.05 -6.40
CA SER A 125 6.60 -1.92 -7.33
C SER A 125 5.99 -0.70 -6.64
N VAL A 126 4.94 -0.93 -5.84
CA VAL A 126 4.28 0.13 -5.07
C VAL A 126 5.19 0.67 -3.97
N THR A 127 5.96 -0.18 -3.28
CA THR A 127 6.94 0.24 -2.27
C THR A 127 8.02 1.14 -2.88
N VAL A 128 8.52 0.79 -4.07
CA VAL A 128 9.46 1.66 -4.83
C VAL A 128 8.83 3.01 -5.16
N ALA A 129 7.56 3.04 -5.57
CA ALA A 129 6.86 4.31 -5.77
C ALA A 129 6.76 5.10 -4.46
N TRP A 130 6.43 4.47 -3.34
CA TRP A 130 6.34 5.15 -2.04
C TRP A 130 7.61 5.85 -1.59
N VAL A 131 8.79 5.38 -2.01
CA VAL A 131 10.05 6.08 -1.75
C VAL A 131 10.03 7.49 -2.35
N PHE A 132 9.55 7.65 -3.58
CA PHE A 132 9.41 8.97 -4.19
C PHE A 132 8.34 9.79 -3.49
N PHE A 133 7.23 9.19 -3.09
CA PHE A 133 6.17 9.93 -2.40
C PHE A 133 6.61 10.50 -1.05
N ARG A 134 7.48 9.78 -0.32
CA ARG A 134 7.90 10.15 1.05
C ARG A 134 9.19 10.96 1.10
N ALA A 135 10.08 10.82 0.13
CA ALA A 135 11.39 11.47 0.16
C ALA A 135 11.29 12.99 -0.04
N ASP A 136 12.10 13.74 0.70
CA ASP A 136 12.11 15.22 0.63
C ASP A 136 12.72 15.75 -0.68
N SER A 137 13.46 14.91 -1.41
CA SER A 137 14.01 15.25 -2.72
C SER A 137 14.22 14.02 -3.59
N ALA A 138 14.30 14.24 -4.91
CA ALA A 138 14.63 13.18 -5.86
C ALA A 138 16.04 12.58 -5.61
N SER A 139 16.97 13.38 -5.06
CA SER A 139 18.29 12.89 -4.67
C SER A 139 18.22 11.93 -3.48
N SER A 140 17.42 12.28 -2.46
CA SER A 140 17.18 11.43 -1.29
C SER A 140 16.48 10.14 -1.69
N ALA A 141 15.45 10.22 -2.54
CA ALA A 141 14.78 9.04 -3.09
C ALA A 141 15.75 8.08 -3.78
N ARG A 142 16.66 8.60 -4.62
CA ARG A 142 17.68 7.80 -5.30
C ARG A 142 18.62 7.11 -4.33
N ARG A 143 19.05 7.79 -3.26
CA ARG A 143 19.91 7.19 -2.22
C ARG A 143 19.18 6.04 -1.53
N VAL A 144 17.92 6.24 -1.16
CA VAL A 144 17.09 5.19 -0.52
C VAL A 144 16.92 3.99 -1.47
N LEU A 145 16.59 4.21 -2.74
CA LEU A 145 16.48 3.13 -3.72
C LEU A 145 17.80 2.40 -3.95
N GLY A 146 18.92 3.13 -3.95
CA GLY A 146 20.26 2.55 -4.00
C GLY A 146 20.51 1.62 -2.81
N SER A 147 20.17 2.05 -1.60
CA SER A 147 20.27 1.21 -0.40
C SER A 147 19.36 -0.01 -0.46
N MET A 148 18.12 0.14 -0.95
CA MET A 148 17.20 -1.00 -1.12
C MET A 148 17.72 -2.04 -2.12
N ALA A 149 18.47 -1.60 -3.12
CA ALA A 149 19.13 -2.46 -4.11
C ALA A 149 20.51 -2.99 -3.65
N GLY A 150 20.97 -2.62 -2.45
CA GLY A 150 22.28 -3.03 -1.92
C GLY A 150 23.48 -2.26 -2.48
N LEU A 151 23.26 -1.18 -3.24
CA LEU A 151 24.34 -0.40 -3.88
C LEU A 151 25.18 0.40 -2.89
N ASN A 152 24.68 0.61 -1.67
CA ASN A 152 25.39 1.30 -0.59
C ASN A 152 26.01 0.30 0.42
N GLY A 153 26.17 -0.97 0.02
CA GLY A 153 26.61 -2.05 0.89
C GLY A 153 25.50 -2.65 1.75
N PHE A 154 25.82 -3.76 2.41
CA PHE A 154 24.93 -4.43 3.34
C PHE A 154 25.48 -4.26 4.74
N ALA A 155 24.73 -3.57 5.60
CA ALA A 155 25.09 -3.42 7.00
C ALA A 155 24.10 -4.19 7.86
N LEU A 156 24.59 -4.79 8.95
CA LEU A 156 23.78 -5.42 9.99
C LEU A 156 24.15 -4.84 11.36
N PRO A 157 23.20 -4.81 12.31
CA PRO A 157 23.49 -4.37 13.67
C PRO A 157 24.57 -5.24 14.32
N GLU A 158 25.50 -4.60 15.04
CA GLU A 158 26.62 -5.27 15.70
C GLU A 158 26.19 -6.44 16.60
N LYS A 159 25.03 -6.35 17.26
CA LYS A 159 24.46 -7.41 18.10
C LYS A 159 24.18 -8.73 17.37
N TYR A 160 24.18 -8.73 16.03
CA TYR A 160 24.05 -9.94 15.24
C TYR A 160 25.36 -10.71 15.06
N LEU A 161 26.52 -10.12 15.40
CA LEU A 161 27.82 -10.79 15.35
C LEU A 161 27.81 -12.10 16.15
N GLU A 162 27.27 -12.05 17.37
CA GLU A 162 27.17 -13.21 18.25
C GLU A 162 26.13 -14.22 17.76
N LYS A 163 25.03 -13.75 17.14
CA LYS A 163 23.96 -14.63 16.62
C LYS A 163 24.39 -15.45 15.41
N PHE A 164 25.20 -14.87 14.53
CA PHE A 164 25.67 -15.55 13.32
C PHE A 164 26.92 -16.41 13.56
N GLY A 165 27.65 -16.20 14.68
CA GLY A 165 28.74 -17.08 15.11
C GLY A 165 29.76 -17.34 13.99
N PRO A 166 30.01 -18.60 13.60
CA PRO A 166 30.96 -18.93 12.51
C PRO A 166 30.61 -18.31 11.16
N LEU A 167 29.33 -18.06 10.89
CA LEU A 167 28.87 -17.46 9.62
C LEU A 167 29.30 -15.99 9.51
N THR A 168 29.59 -15.32 10.63
CA THR A 168 30.01 -13.91 10.67
C THR A 168 31.26 -13.66 9.82
N ALA A 169 32.26 -14.54 9.89
CA ALA A 169 33.48 -14.40 9.09
C ALA A 169 33.18 -14.47 7.58
N GLN A 170 32.31 -15.39 7.18
CA GLN A 170 31.88 -15.54 5.79
C GLN A 170 31.07 -14.33 5.31
N LEU A 171 30.17 -13.81 6.15
CA LEU A 171 29.36 -12.63 5.83
C LEU A 171 30.24 -11.38 5.63
N LYS A 172 31.26 -11.19 6.48
CA LYS A 172 32.24 -10.10 6.31
C LYS A 172 33.01 -10.23 4.99
N LEU A 173 33.40 -11.44 4.60
CA LEU A 173 34.05 -11.70 3.30
C LEU A 173 33.11 -11.40 2.12
N TRP A 174 31.80 -11.59 2.27
CA TRP A 174 30.79 -11.21 1.29
C TRP A 174 30.43 -9.72 1.32
N GLY A 175 31.14 -8.91 2.12
CA GLY A 175 30.95 -7.46 2.19
C GLY A 175 29.82 -7.01 3.11
N VAL A 176 29.37 -7.87 4.04
CA VAL A 176 28.44 -7.48 5.10
C VAL A 176 29.20 -6.81 6.24
N ASP A 177 28.91 -5.53 6.46
CA ASP A 177 29.46 -4.76 7.55
C ASP A 177 28.60 -4.90 8.81
N PHE A 178 29.23 -4.91 9.98
CA PHE A 178 28.54 -4.99 11.27
C PHE A 178 28.85 -3.73 12.06
N GLN A 179 27.84 -2.88 12.25
CA GLN A 179 28.03 -1.56 12.86
C GLN A 179 26.86 -1.21 13.79
N ALA A 180 27.12 -0.27 14.70
CA ALA A 180 26.08 0.32 15.52
C ALA A 180 25.13 1.16 14.64
N MET A 181 23.84 0.83 14.69
CA MET A 181 22.80 1.50 13.89
C MET A 181 21.84 2.28 14.78
N HIS A 182 21.55 3.52 14.41
CA HIS A 182 20.69 4.40 15.22
C HIS A 182 19.19 4.12 15.08
N TYR A 183 18.72 3.76 13.87
CA TYR A 183 17.29 3.62 13.58
C TYR A 183 16.80 2.17 13.50
N PHE A 184 17.71 1.22 13.38
CA PHE A 184 17.39 -0.19 13.23
C PHE A 184 18.38 -1.00 14.05
N GLU A 185 18.03 -1.25 15.30
CA GLU A 185 18.90 -2.07 16.13
C GLU A 185 18.79 -3.55 15.75
N GLY A 186 17.72 -4.00 15.11
CA GLY A 186 17.53 -5.39 14.66
C GLY A 186 16.98 -6.32 15.74
N SER A 187 16.13 -5.84 16.63
CA SER A 187 15.41 -6.73 17.56
C SER A 187 13.92 -6.55 17.37
N ASN A 188 13.37 -5.58 18.09
CA ASN A 188 11.95 -5.35 18.15
C ASN A 188 11.43 -4.81 16.81
N GLU A 189 12.24 -4.06 16.07
CA GLU A 189 11.87 -3.48 14.78
C GLU A 189 11.53 -4.56 13.75
N VAL A 190 12.35 -5.63 13.70
CA VAL A 190 12.10 -6.78 12.80
C VAL A 190 10.79 -7.46 13.15
N ILE A 191 10.56 -7.68 14.45
CA ILE A 191 9.33 -8.29 14.95
C ILE A 191 8.12 -7.41 14.62
N TYR A 192 8.21 -6.10 14.85
CA TYR A 192 7.13 -5.16 14.56
C TYR A 192 6.81 -5.09 13.07
N ILE A 193 7.83 -5.05 12.20
CA ILE A 193 7.65 -5.10 10.74
C ILE A 193 6.96 -6.42 10.36
N ALA A 194 7.44 -7.56 10.86
CA ALA A 194 6.84 -8.86 10.57
C ALA A 194 5.37 -8.95 11.02
N LEU A 195 5.07 -8.49 12.25
CA LEU A 195 3.70 -8.43 12.78
C LEU A 195 2.81 -7.52 11.93
N ALA A 196 3.29 -6.32 11.57
CA ALA A 196 2.55 -5.38 10.73
C ALA A 196 2.25 -5.97 9.35
N LEU A 197 3.23 -6.62 8.73
CA LEU A 197 3.08 -7.31 7.45
C LEU A 197 2.09 -8.48 7.52
N MET A 198 2.13 -9.27 8.59
CA MET A 198 1.13 -10.32 8.83
C MET A 198 -0.28 -9.74 8.95
N ILE A 199 -0.46 -8.61 9.65
CA ILE A 199 -1.75 -7.92 9.73
C ILE A 199 -2.19 -7.47 8.33
N VAL A 200 -1.31 -6.82 7.57
CA VAL A 200 -1.60 -6.32 6.22
C VAL A 200 -2.10 -7.41 5.29
N TRP A 201 -1.50 -8.61 5.32
CA TRP A 201 -1.83 -9.69 4.39
C TRP A 201 -2.87 -10.69 4.91
N LEU A 202 -2.90 -10.97 6.22
CA LEU A 202 -3.75 -12.01 6.80
C LEU A 202 -5.01 -11.47 7.46
N ALA A 203 -4.95 -10.29 8.10
CA ALA A 203 -6.10 -9.77 8.83
C ALA A 203 -7.25 -9.37 7.88
N PRO A 204 -8.51 -9.53 8.30
CA PRO A 204 -9.62 -8.91 7.59
C PRO A 204 -9.54 -7.39 7.73
N ASN A 205 -10.03 -6.68 6.71
CA ASN A 205 -10.14 -5.23 6.80
C ASN A 205 -11.40 -4.81 7.57
N VAL A 206 -11.47 -3.52 7.90
CA VAL A 206 -12.59 -2.93 8.65
C VAL A 206 -13.92 -3.17 7.94
N GLN A 207 -13.94 -3.19 6.61
CA GLN A 207 -15.16 -3.44 5.83
C GLN A 207 -15.70 -4.86 6.04
N GLN A 208 -14.80 -5.84 6.05
CA GLN A 208 -15.14 -7.24 6.34
C GLN A 208 -15.63 -7.39 7.78
N MET A 209 -14.96 -6.73 8.74
CA MET A 209 -15.34 -6.80 10.15
C MET A 209 -16.70 -6.15 10.43
N MET A 210 -17.03 -5.06 9.74
CA MET A 210 -18.26 -4.27 9.93
C MET A 210 -19.37 -4.61 8.92
N ASP A 211 -19.28 -5.73 8.19
CA ASP A 211 -20.18 -6.08 7.08
C ASP A 211 -21.66 -6.10 7.50
N LEU A 212 -21.95 -6.49 8.75
CA LEU A 212 -23.32 -6.51 9.31
C LEU A 212 -23.93 -5.12 9.51
N CYS A 213 -23.11 -4.08 9.67
CA CYS A 213 -23.59 -2.72 9.94
C CYS A 213 -23.59 -1.81 8.71
N ALA A 214 -22.81 -2.17 7.69
CA ALA A 214 -22.63 -1.41 6.46
C ALA A 214 -22.51 0.12 6.68
N PRO A 215 -21.54 0.61 7.49
CA PRO A 215 -21.45 2.03 7.85
C PRO A 215 -20.97 2.94 6.70
N TYR A 216 -20.85 2.42 5.48
CA TYR A 216 -20.26 3.09 4.32
C TYR A 216 -21.08 2.84 3.06
N LEU A 217 -20.87 3.66 2.03
CA LEU A 217 -21.44 3.43 0.69
C LEU A 217 -20.53 2.52 -0.13
N ASN A 218 -21.03 1.35 -0.53
CA ASN A 218 -20.32 0.44 -1.41
C ASN A 218 -20.57 0.78 -2.89
N ILE A 219 -19.85 1.77 -3.41
CA ILE A 219 -20.03 2.25 -4.79
C ILE A 219 -19.31 1.36 -5.83
N LEU A 220 -18.28 0.61 -5.43
CA LEU A 220 -17.39 -0.11 -6.36
C LEU A 220 -17.73 -1.59 -6.51
N GLY A 221 -18.45 -2.18 -5.57
CA GLY A 221 -18.93 -3.54 -5.68
C GLY A 221 -20.21 -3.58 -6.50
N LYS A 222 -20.17 -4.08 -7.74
CA LYS A 222 -21.28 -4.91 -8.23
C LYS A 222 -21.43 -6.07 -7.25
N GLU A 223 -22.17 -5.90 -6.15
CA GLU A 223 -22.64 -6.90 -5.17
C GLU A 223 -21.70 -8.07 -4.79
N LYS A 224 -20.40 -7.99 -5.06
CA LYS A 224 -19.45 -9.04 -4.68
C LYS A 224 -19.14 -8.83 -3.21
N LYS A 225 -19.91 -9.54 -2.39
CA LYS A 225 -19.70 -9.65 -0.95
C LYS A 225 -18.23 -10.00 -0.70
N LEU A 226 -17.56 -9.20 0.13
CA LEU A 226 -16.19 -9.53 0.54
C LEU A 226 -16.22 -10.87 1.29
N PRO A 227 -15.15 -11.68 1.26
CA PRO A 227 -15.08 -12.88 2.07
C PRO A 227 -15.36 -12.53 3.53
N SER A 228 -16.32 -13.22 4.14
CA SER A 228 -16.68 -12.99 5.54
C SER A 228 -15.49 -13.32 6.43
N PRO A 229 -15.17 -12.45 7.40
CA PRO A 229 -14.12 -12.76 8.35
C PRO A 229 -14.59 -13.89 9.29
N PRO A 230 -13.67 -14.50 10.06
CA PRO A 230 -14.06 -15.37 11.16
C PRO A 230 -15.09 -14.69 12.07
N ALA A 231 -16.07 -15.45 12.57
CA ALA A 231 -17.19 -14.91 13.35
C ALA A 231 -16.74 -14.08 14.58
N TRP A 232 -15.59 -14.43 15.17
CA TRP A 232 -15.02 -13.73 16.32
C TRP A 232 -14.39 -12.36 15.98
N LEU A 233 -14.09 -12.10 14.71
CA LEU A 233 -13.63 -10.80 14.19
C LEU A 233 -14.76 -9.98 13.58
N THR A 234 -15.95 -10.56 13.41
CA THR A 234 -17.12 -9.82 12.95
C THR A 234 -17.64 -8.96 14.11
N TRP A 235 -17.82 -7.67 13.84
CA TRP A 235 -18.36 -6.75 14.82
C TRP A 235 -19.84 -7.05 15.08
N ARG A 236 -20.20 -7.11 16.37
CA ARG A 236 -21.58 -7.21 16.84
C ARG A 236 -21.69 -6.65 18.25
N PRO A 237 -22.84 -6.05 18.63
CA PRO A 237 -23.08 -5.62 20.01
C PRO A 237 -22.90 -6.82 20.97
N SER A 238 -21.89 -6.78 21.83
CA SER A 238 -21.57 -7.85 22.77
C SER A 238 -20.63 -7.32 23.86
N LEU A 239 -20.63 -7.97 25.03
CA LEU A 239 -19.74 -7.63 26.13
C LEU A 239 -18.25 -7.69 25.70
N ARG A 240 -17.88 -8.67 24.87
CA ARG A 240 -16.53 -8.79 24.30
C ARG A 240 -16.13 -7.53 23.54
N TRP A 241 -16.96 -7.07 22.60
CA TRP A 241 -16.65 -5.87 21.81
C TRP A 241 -16.70 -4.60 22.66
N ALA A 242 -17.56 -4.54 23.69
CA ALA A 242 -17.56 -3.44 24.65
C ALA A 242 -16.22 -3.35 25.41
N ILE A 243 -15.71 -4.47 25.94
CA ILE A 243 -14.40 -4.53 26.59
C ILE A 243 -13.29 -4.08 25.64
N VAL A 244 -13.27 -4.61 24.41
CA VAL A 244 -12.28 -4.22 23.39
C VAL A 244 -12.32 -2.71 23.12
N LEU A 245 -13.52 -2.13 22.92
CA LEU A 245 -13.67 -0.71 22.66
C LEU A 245 -13.25 0.16 23.85
N ILE A 246 -13.55 -0.25 25.09
CA ILE A 246 -13.11 0.43 26.30
C ILE A 246 -11.58 0.42 26.39
N LEU A 247 -10.94 -0.74 26.18
CA LEU A 247 -9.48 -0.84 26.20
C LEU A 247 -8.84 0.03 25.10
N CYS A 248 -9.39 0.02 23.89
CA CYS A 248 -8.93 0.90 22.80
C CYS A 248 -9.11 2.38 23.14
N MET A 249 -10.23 2.76 23.74
CA MET A 249 -10.50 4.13 24.16
C MET A 249 -9.52 4.57 25.25
N LEU A 250 -9.33 3.77 26.30
CA LEU A 250 -8.36 4.03 27.37
C LEU A 250 -6.95 4.20 26.81
N ALA A 251 -6.50 3.26 25.97
CA ALA A 251 -5.18 3.34 25.32
C ALA A 251 -5.03 4.62 24.48
N SER A 252 -6.09 5.00 23.75
CA SER A 252 -6.10 6.22 22.93
C SER A 252 -6.01 7.47 23.82
N VAL A 253 -6.81 7.57 24.89
CA VAL A 253 -6.82 8.70 25.82
C VAL A 253 -5.47 8.85 26.52
N LEU A 254 -4.88 7.75 27.00
CA LEU A 254 -3.56 7.75 27.63
C LEU A 254 -2.43 8.13 26.66
N SER A 255 -2.67 8.00 25.35
CA SER A 255 -1.70 8.35 24.30
C SER A 255 -1.90 9.76 23.74
N LEU A 256 -2.96 10.49 24.13
CA LEU A 256 -3.27 11.83 23.58
C LEU A 256 -2.19 12.88 23.86
N SER A 257 -1.41 12.72 24.93
CA SER A 257 -0.34 13.65 25.29
C SER A 257 0.93 13.48 24.45
N ARG A 258 1.03 12.42 23.63
CA ARG A 258 2.17 12.20 22.75
C ARG A 258 1.95 12.98 21.46
N ALA A 259 2.86 13.91 21.16
CA ALA A 259 2.89 14.54 19.85
C ALA A 259 3.11 13.47 18.77
N SER A 260 2.12 13.26 17.91
CA SER A 260 2.29 12.46 16.69
C SER A 260 2.51 13.41 15.53
N GLU A 261 3.61 13.27 14.81
CA GLU A 261 3.74 13.90 13.51
C GLU A 261 2.68 13.31 12.58
N PHE A 262 1.75 14.14 12.14
CA PHE A 262 0.76 13.71 11.16
C PHE A 262 1.51 13.49 9.83
N LEU A 263 1.45 12.26 9.31
CA LEU A 263 2.16 11.79 8.10
C LEU A 263 2.00 12.68 6.84
N TYR A 264 1.02 13.59 6.82
CA TYR A 264 0.73 14.50 5.70
C TYR A 264 1.12 15.96 5.97
N PHE A 265 1.83 16.30 7.05
CA PHE A 265 2.09 17.69 7.44
C PHE A 265 3.56 18.13 7.27
N GLN A 266 4.30 17.51 6.36
CA GLN A 266 5.62 17.98 5.92
C GLN A 266 5.61 18.28 4.41
N PHE A 267 4.74 19.20 3.99
CA PHE A 267 4.79 19.82 2.67
C PHE A 267 5.34 21.24 2.80
#